data_AF-A0A7W0VAG7-F1
#
_entry.id   AF-A0A7W0VAG7-F1
#
_cell.length_a   1.000
_cell.length_b   1.000
_cell.length_c   1.000
_cell.angle_alpha   90.00
_cell.angle_beta   90.00
_cell.angle_gamma   90.00
#
_symmetry.space_group_name_H-M   'P 1'
#
loop_
_entity.id
_entity.type
_entity.pdbx_description
1 polymer ?
#
loop_
_entity_poly.entity_id
_entity_poly.type
_entity_poly.pdbx_seq_one_letter_code
_entity_poly.pdbx_strand_id
1 'polypeptide(L)'
;MNLTAYRVRTKTRAAVKRREDAVEQDEMESGELNLIPYLDIVTNLMLFLLASVSAGLILVQIDTTLPDKAPPNPTNVVQPSTNPDDQPLKLFVSIKRDEMILWSASGLEGTLTQPKALFRRTGKDGDACDGSYMCESNVCDGERQVCVASREPPQEVFDYRGLNKALLEIATRRYAGKQRKTDTYQIILQADGSIPYSTLVSTMAAMRCVLPEFGTEVAGCALPTDDEDLKKATEPISPDGKLYDTGRAAYDPKKMALFHEIAFSSGFE
;
A
#
# COMPACT_ATOMS: atom_id res chain seq x y z
N MET A 1 27.55 -6.25 84.33
CA MET A 1 27.23 -7.54 83.68
C MET A 1 27.32 -7.35 82.17
N ASN A 2 28.46 -7.72 81.57
CA ASN A 2 28.69 -7.58 80.12
C ASN A 2 28.06 -8.77 79.39
N LEU A 3 26.94 -8.54 78.70
CA LEU A 3 26.37 -9.53 77.79
C LEU A 3 27.30 -9.66 76.58
N THR A 4 27.80 -10.86 76.33
CA THR A 4 28.66 -11.15 75.18
C THR A 4 27.89 -10.90 73.87
N ALA A 5 28.54 -10.25 72.90
CA ALA A 5 27.93 -9.81 71.62
C ALA A 5 27.18 -10.93 70.87
N TYR A 6 27.55 -12.19 71.09
CA TYR A 6 26.88 -13.37 70.56
C TYR A 6 25.43 -13.52 71.08
N ARG A 7 25.18 -13.29 72.37
CA ARG A 7 23.84 -13.41 72.97
C ARG A 7 22.89 -12.28 72.54
N VAL A 8 23.43 -11.11 72.19
CA VAL A 8 22.65 -10.00 71.64
C VAL A 8 22.20 -10.32 70.21
N ARG A 9 23.09 -10.90 69.40
CA ARG A 9 22.76 -11.34 68.02
C ARG A 9 21.72 -12.45 67.95
N THR A 10 21.76 -13.41 68.87
CA THR A 10 20.75 -14.49 68.90
C THR A 10 19.39 -13.99 69.38
N LYS A 11 19.35 -13.12 70.40
CA LYS A 11 18.10 -12.51 70.86
C LYS A 11 17.48 -11.57 69.82
N THR A 12 18.30 -10.80 69.11
CA THR A 12 17.80 -9.90 68.04
C THR A 12 17.23 -10.69 66.86
N ARG A 13 17.90 -11.76 66.41
CA ARG A 13 17.34 -12.64 65.35
C ARG A 13 16.04 -13.31 65.75
N ALA A 14 15.93 -13.78 67.00
CA ALA A 14 14.69 -14.38 67.49
C ALA A 14 13.55 -13.36 67.62
N ALA A 15 13.85 -12.11 67.96
CA ALA A 15 12.87 -11.02 68.03
C ALA A 15 12.42 -10.56 66.63
N VAL A 16 13.33 -10.54 65.65
CA VAL A 16 13.00 -10.24 64.24
C VAL A 16 12.12 -11.33 63.67
N LYS A 17 12.47 -12.60 63.85
CA LYS A 17 11.67 -13.73 63.38
C LYS A 17 10.23 -13.72 63.94
N ARG A 18 10.05 -13.40 65.22
CA ARG A 18 8.70 -13.28 65.81
C ARG A 18 7.89 -12.11 65.26
N ARG A 19 8.55 -11.05 64.78
CA ARG A 19 7.87 -9.94 64.10
C ARG A 19 7.50 -10.33 62.67
N GLU A 20 8.38 -11.04 61.98
CA GLU A 20 8.11 -11.58 60.63
C GLU A 20 6.94 -12.56 60.66
N ASP A 21 6.96 -13.55 61.55
CA ASP A 21 5.88 -14.54 61.70
C ASP A 21 4.53 -13.87 62.05
N ALA A 22 4.54 -12.76 62.80
CA ALA A 22 3.33 -12.01 63.14
C ALA A 22 2.78 -11.19 61.96
N VAL A 23 3.66 -10.59 61.15
CA VAL A 23 3.27 -9.88 59.92
C VAL A 23 2.72 -10.86 58.90
N GLU A 24 3.34 -12.02 58.74
CA GLU A 24 2.90 -13.07 57.82
C GLU A 24 1.50 -13.61 58.21
N GLN A 25 1.21 -13.70 59.51
CA GLN A 25 -0.10 -14.12 60.01
C GLN A 25 -1.19 -13.03 59.83
N ASP A 26 -0.84 -11.75 60.02
CA ASP A 26 -1.73 -10.61 59.72
C ASP A 26 -2.01 -10.48 58.20
N GLU A 27 -1.01 -10.77 57.34
CA GLU A 27 -1.17 -10.77 55.88
C GLU A 27 -2.02 -11.94 55.36
N MET A 28 -2.08 -13.07 56.08
CA MET A 28 -2.96 -14.19 55.75
C MET A 28 -4.42 -14.00 56.19
N GLU A 29 -4.67 -13.26 57.28
CA GLU A 29 -6.02 -12.94 57.78
C GLU A 29 -6.65 -11.71 57.10
N SER A 30 -5.84 -10.76 56.65
CA SER A 30 -6.30 -9.66 55.80
C SER A 30 -6.38 -10.13 54.36
N GLY A 31 -7.52 -10.72 53.96
CA GLY A 31 -7.84 -11.08 52.57
C GLY A 31 -7.93 -9.89 51.59
N GLU A 32 -7.23 -8.80 51.90
CA GLU A 32 -7.07 -7.62 51.05
C GLU A 32 -6.06 -7.96 49.96
N LEU A 33 -6.59 -8.21 48.75
CA LEU A 33 -5.79 -8.39 47.55
C LEU A 33 -4.81 -7.21 47.42
N ASN A 34 -3.51 -7.46 47.50
CA ASN A 34 -2.51 -6.41 47.35
C ASN A 34 -2.56 -5.89 45.90
N LEU A 35 -3.21 -4.75 45.69
CA LEU A 35 -3.42 -4.16 44.36
C LEU A 35 -2.16 -3.53 43.78
N ILE A 36 -1.12 -3.29 44.58
CA ILE A 36 0.12 -2.64 44.14
C ILE A 36 0.75 -3.36 42.92
N PRO A 37 0.99 -4.69 42.95
CA PRO A 37 1.50 -5.42 41.79
C PRO A 37 0.52 -5.45 40.60
N TYR A 38 -0.79 -5.45 40.84
CA TYR A 38 -1.78 -5.41 39.75
C TYR A 38 -1.78 -4.05 39.04
N LEU A 39 -1.64 -2.97 39.79
CA LEU A 39 -1.58 -1.62 39.27
C LEU A 39 -0.33 -1.43 38.40
N ASP A 40 0.82 -2.00 38.80
CA ASP A 40 2.06 -1.95 38.02
C ASP A 40 1.97 -2.76 36.70
N ILE A 41 1.28 -3.90 36.70
CA ILE A 41 1.02 -4.66 35.47
C ILE A 41 0.13 -3.86 34.51
N VAL A 42 -0.93 -3.23 35.03
CA VAL A 42 -1.88 -2.46 34.21
C VAL A 42 -1.25 -1.18 33.65
N THR A 43 -0.43 -0.46 34.42
CA THR A 43 0.27 0.74 33.95
C THR A 43 1.30 0.40 32.87
N ASN A 44 2.06 -0.69 33.03
CA ASN A 44 3.00 -1.14 31.99
C ASN A 44 2.28 -1.62 30.72
N LEU A 45 1.15 -2.30 30.84
CA LEU A 45 0.28 -2.66 29.71
C LEU A 45 -0.27 -1.41 28.99
N MET A 46 -0.71 -0.41 29.74
CA MET A 46 -1.19 0.86 29.19
C MET A 46 -0.09 1.61 28.44
N LEU A 47 1.13 1.65 28.98
CA LEU A 47 2.29 2.23 28.30
C LEU A 47 2.66 1.45 27.03
N PHE A 48 2.60 0.12 27.05
CA PHE A 48 2.85 -0.71 25.88
C PHE A 48 1.77 -0.54 24.80
N LEU A 49 0.50 -0.43 25.18
CA LEU A 49 -0.61 -0.16 24.27
C LEU A 49 -0.53 1.26 23.68
N LEU A 50 -0.20 2.28 24.50
CA LEU A 50 0.03 3.64 24.02
C LEU A 50 1.23 3.72 23.06
N ALA A 51 2.31 3.00 23.36
CA ALA A 51 3.46 2.84 22.46
C ALA A 51 3.09 2.09 21.17
N SER A 52 2.24 1.07 21.25
CA SER A 52 1.77 0.32 20.08
C SER A 52 0.83 1.13 19.19
N VAL A 53 -0.05 1.95 19.76
CA VAL A 53 -0.94 2.84 19.00
C VAL A 53 -0.14 4.00 18.37
N SER A 54 0.85 4.54 19.08
CA SER A 54 1.73 5.57 18.50
C SER A 54 2.68 5.00 17.44
N ALA A 55 3.19 3.77 17.60
CA ALA A 55 3.94 3.07 16.57
C ALA A 55 3.07 2.67 15.36
N GLY A 56 1.80 2.35 15.59
CA GLY A 56 0.81 2.08 14.54
C GLY A 56 0.51 3.28 13.67
N LEU A 57 0.59 4.51 14.21
CA LEU A 57 0.45 5.75 13.44
C LEU A 57 1.67 6.08 12.56
N ILE A 58 2.83 5.45 12.78
CA ILE A 58 4.03 5.69 11.96
C ILE A 58 3.98 4.88 10.65
N LEU A 59 3.26 3.76 10.61
CA LEU A 59 2.98 3.04 9.35
C LEU A 59 1.79 3.63 8.55
N VAL A 60 1.14 4.66 9.09
CA VAL A 60 0.11 5.46 8.41
C VAL A 60 0.73 6.75 7.83
N GLN A 61 2.05 6.84 7.69
CA GLN A 61 2.67 7.81 6.79
C GLN A 61 2.50 7.38 5.32
N ILE A 62 1.26 7.22 4.89
CA ILE A 62 0.91 7.84 3.62
C ILE A 62 1.09 9.33 3.90
N ASP A 63 2.02 9.95 3.18
CA ASP A 63 2.27 11.39 3.25
C ASP A 63 1.01 12.10 2.73
N THR A 64 0.00 12.26 3.60
CA THR A 64 -1.24 12.99 3.32
C THR A 64 -1.04 14.50 3.51
N THR A 65 0.21 14.96 3.56
CA THR A 65 0.48 16.37 3.40
C THR A 65 0.21 16.72 1.94
N LEU A 66 -0.91 17.40 1.70
CA LEU A 66 -1.11 18.21 0.50
C LEU A 66 0.20 18.94 0.17
N PRO A 67 0.59 19.07 -1.12
CA PRO A 67 1.77 19.82 -1.51
C PRO A 67 1.50 21.31 -1.32
N ASP A 68 1.44 21.75 -0.07
CA ASP A 68 1.44 23.14 0.30
C ASP A 68 2.86 23.65 0.31
N LYS A 69 3.03 24.87 -0.20
CA LYS A 69 4.27 25.56 -0.51
C LYS A 69 5.17 25.79 0.71
N ALA A 70 5.73 24.73 1.28
CA ALA A 70 6.85 24.81 2.21
C ALA A 70 8.17 24.66 1.43
N PRO A 71 9.19 25.50 1.70
CA PRO A 71 10.52 25.25 1.17
C PRO A 71 11.00 23.86 1.64
N PRO A 72 11.71 23.10 0.80
CA PRO A 72 12.06 21.73 1.10
C PRO A 72 12.86 21.65 2.40
N ASN A 73 12.35 20.90 3.38
CA ASN A 73 13.12 20.51 4.56
C ASN A 73 14.35 19.70 4.09
N PRO A 74 15.57 20.08 4.48
CA PRO A 74 16.81 19.47 3.98
C PRO A 74 17.10 18.08 4.57
N THR A 75 16.15 17.42 5.23
CA THR A 75 16.34 16.09 5.82
C THR A 75 15.92 14.93 4.91
N ASN A 76 15.25 15.19 3.79
CA ASN A 76 15.05 14.20 2.72
C ASN A 76 15.95 14.54 1.53
N VAL A 77 17.26 14.59 1.79
CA VAL A 77 18.24 14.49 0.70
C VAL A 77 18.09 13.08 0.13
N VAL A 78 17.58 12.99 -1.10
CA VAL A 78 17.72 11.79 -1.94
C VAL A 78 19.18 11.38 -1.83
N GLN A 79 19.48 10.27 -1.16
CA GLN A 79 20.84 9.76 -1.09
C GLN A 79 21.34 9.60 -2.53
N PRO A 80 22.43 10.27 -2.93
CA PRO A 80 22.84 10.36 -4.35
C PRO A 80 23.44 9.05 -4.89
N SER A 81 23.17 7.90 -4.28
CA SER A 81 23.78 6.61 -4.63
C SER A 81 22.82 5.54 -5.17
N THR A 82 21.51 5.73 -5.06
CA THR A 82 20.51 4.80 -5.62
C THR A 82 20.16 5.21 -7.05
N ASN A 83 20.32 4.27 -8.00
CA ASN A 83 19.88 4.45 -9.38
C ASN A 83 18.42 4.93 -9.40
N PRO A 84 18.06 5.99 -10.14
CA PRO A 84 16.68 6.47 -10.24
C PRO A 84 15.68 5.40 -10.67
N ASP A 85 16.12 4.36 -11.36
CA ASP A 85 15.29 3.21 -11.75
C ASP A 85 15.00 2.26 -10.57
N ASP A 86 15.81 2.28 -9.52
CA ASP A 86 15.64 1.45 -8.33
C ASP A 86 14.73 2.09 -7.28
N GLN A 87 14.23 3.31 -7.52
CA GLN A 87 13.40 4.05 -6.59
C GLN A 87 11.90 3.86 -6.89
N PRO A 88 11.05 3.68 -5.88
CA PRO A 88 9.61 3.68 -6.06
C PRO A 88 9.15 5.01 -6.67
N LEU A 89 8.44 4.95 -7.79
CA LEU A 89 7.98 6.15 -8.52
C LEU A 89 6.90 6.92 -7.77
N LYS A 90 6.23 6.30 -6.78
CA LYS A 90 5.06 6.87 -6.10
C LYS A 90 4.07 7.45 -7.12
N LEU A 91 3.66 6.63 -8.09
CA LEU A 91 2.72 7.02 -9.13
C LEU A 91 1.31 7.14 -8.54
N PHE A 92 0.56 8.09 -9.07
CA PHE A 92 -0.83 8.34 -8.72
C PHE A 92 -1.66 8.38 -9.99
N VAL A 93 -2.77 7.65 -9.97
CA VAL A 93 -3.90 7.84 -10.88
C VAL A 93 -5.00 8.48 -10.07
N SER A 94 -5.28 9.75 -10.34
CA SER A 94 -6.34 10.49 -9.66
C SER A 94 -7.54 10.67 -10.59
N ILE A 95 -8.69 10.16 -10.20
CA ILE A 95 -9.93 10.24 -10.98
C ILE A 95 -10.84 11.32 -10.38
N LYS A 96 -11.11 12.35 -11.19
CA LYS A 96 -12.12 13.37 -10.93
C LYS A 96 -13.35 13.11 -11.77
N ARG A 97 -14.40 13.89 -11.55
CA ARG A 97 -15.67 13.78 -12.31
C ARG A 97 -15.53 13.88 -13.85
N ASP A 98 -14.58 14.67 -14.36
CA ASP A 98 -14.46 15.02 -15.78
C ASP A 98 -13.13 14.60 -16.42
N GLU A 99 -12.12 14.28 -15.62
CA GLU A 99 -10.82 13.84 -16.08
C GLU A 99 -10.14 12.89 -15.11
N MET A 100 -9.24 12.07 -15.65
CA MET A 100 -8.32 11.25 -14.90
C MET A 100 -6.89 11.73 -15.16
N ILE A 101 -6.07 11.74 -14.12
CA ILE A 101 -4.73 12.36 -14.14
C ILE A 101 -3.70 11.33 -13.72
N LEU A 102 -2.62 11.18 -14.50
CA LEU A 102 -1.45 10.40 -14.11
C LEU A 102 -0.31 11.36 -13.71
N TRP A 103 0.20 11.18 -12.50
CA TRP A 103 1.29 12.00 -11.95
C TRP A 103 2.12 11.21 -10.93
N SER A 104 3.21 11.80 -10.44
CA SER A 104 4.12 11.18 -9.48
C SER A 104 4.42 12.11 -8.32
N ALA A 105 4.30 11.62 -7.08
CA ALA A 105 4.74 12.37 -5.90
C ALA A 105 6.27 12.54 -5.83
N SER A 106 7.04 11.65 -6.49
CA SER A 106 8.48 11.80 -6.61
C SER A 106 8.90 12.87 -7.64
N GLY A 107 7.97 13.31 -8.50
CA GLY A 107 8.24 14.22 -9.62
C GLY A 107 8.94 13.56 -10.81
N LEU A 108 9.30 12.27 -10.72
CA LEU A 108 10.00 11.54 -11.78
C LEU A 108 9.13 11.24 -13.02
N GLU A 109 7.80 11.29 -12.87
CA GLU A 109 6.82 11.10 -13.95
C GLU A 109 5.73 12.18 -13.85
N GLY A 110 6.15 13.44 -13.92
CA GLY A 110 5.25 14.59 -13.79
C GLY A 110 4.82 14.84 -12.34
N THR A 111 4.23 16.01 -12.12
CA THR A 111 3.73 16.46 -10.80
C THR A 111 2.23 16.68 -10.86
N LEU A 112 1.57 16.92 -9.73
CA LEU A 112 0.14 17.24 -9.74
C LEU A 112 -0.16 18.53 -10.54
N THR A 113 0.76 19.49 -10.58
CA THR A 113 0.61 20.75 -11.33
C THR A 113 0.99 20.63 -12.80
N GLN A 114 1.88 19.70 -13.14
CA GLN A 114 2.30 19.38 -14.50
C GLN A 114 2.27 17.85 -14.67
N PRO A 115 1.06 17.28 -14.83
CA PRO A 115 0.89 15.84 -14.84
C PRO A 115 1.55 15.21 -16.06
N LYS A 116 1.93 13.94 -15.94
CA LYS A 116 2.47 13.16 -17.06
C LYS A 116 1.45 13.08 -18.19
N ALA A 117 0.19 12.84 -17.83
CA ALA A 117 -0.90 12.72 -18.79
C ALA A 117 -2.25 13.08 -18.14
N LEU A 118 -3.14 13.59 -18.98
CA LEU A 118 -4.54 13.87 -18.68
C LEU A 118 -5.40 13.03 -19.61
N PHE A 119 -6.37 12.32 -19.05
CA PHE A 119 -7.29 11.45 -19.76
C PHE A 119 -8.69 12.01 -19.62
N ARG A 120 -9.25 12.46 -20.72
CA ARG A 120 -10.62 13.01 -20.75
C ARG A 120 -11.64 11.88 -20.69
N ARG A 121 -12.87 12.24 -20.33
CA ARG A 121 -14.02 11.36 -20.51
C ARG A 121 -14.21 10.95 -21.97
N THR A 122 -14.61 9.71 -22.16
CA THR A 122 -14.85 9.06 -23.46
C THR A 122 -16.08 8.15 -23.32
N GLY A 123 -16.49 7.52 -24.42
CA GLY A 123 -17.50 6.46 -24.38
C GLY A 123 -18.91 6.95 -24.64
N LYS A 124 -19.05 8.12 -25.26
CA LYS A 124 -20.33 8.63 -25.73
C LYS A 124 -20.82 7.78 -26.89
N ASP A 125 -22.13 7.81 -27.15
CA ASP A 125 -22.72 7.13 -28.29
C ASP A 125 -21.98 7.51 -29.59
N GLY A 126 -21.51 6.49 -30.32
CA GLY A 126 -20.70 6.64 -31.53
C GLY A 126 -19.18 6.66 -31.32
N ASP A 127 -18.69 6.79 -30.08
CA ASP A 127 -17.26 6.67 -29.78
C ASP A 127 -16.79 5.22 -30.00
N ALA A 128 -15.52 5.05 -30.39
CA ALA A 128 -14.94 3.73 -30.60
C ALA A 128 -14.82 2.95 -29.26
N CYS A 129 -15.23 1.69 -29.27
CA CYS A 129 -15.12 0.78 -28.13
C CYS A 129 -14.72 -0.62 -28.58
N ASP A 130 -13.98 -1.32 -27.73
CA ASP A 130 -13.70 -2.76 -27.88
C ASP A 130 -14.29 -3.58 -26.74
N GLY A 131 -15.08 -2.96 -25.88
CA GLY A 131 -15.82 -3.60 -24.81
C GLY A 131 -16.74 -2.63 -24.11
N SER A 132 -17.73 -3.17 -23.39
CA SER A 132 -18.71 -2.40 -22.62
C SER A 132 -18.09 -1.42 -21.63
N TYR A 133 -16.92 -1.74 -21.09
CA TYR A 133 -16.20 -0.88 -20.13
C TYR A 133 -15.77 0.47 -20.72
N MET A 134 -15.74 0.61 -22.06
CA MET A 134 -15.39 1.86 -22.74
C MET A 134 -16.58 2.75 -23.07
N CYS A 135 -17.81 2.36 -22.70
CA CYS A 135 -19.02 3.09 -23.06
C CYS A 135 -19.75 3.58 -21.83
N GLU A 136 -20.16 4.85 -21.82
CA GLU A 136 -20.98 5.42 -20.74
C GLU A 136 -22.30 4.66 -20.61
N SER A 137 -22.81 4.10 -21.70
CA SER A 137 -24.01 3.27 -21.77
C SER A 137 -23.82 1.81 -21.31
N ASN A 138 -22.59 1.39 -20.99
CA ASN A 138 -22.18 -0.01 -20.78
C ASN A 138 -22.43 -0.95 -21.98
N VAL A 139 -22.71 -0.43 -23.17
CA VAL A 139 -22.99 -1.25 -24.35
C VAL A 139 -22.10 -0.84 -25.52
N CYS A 140 -21.30 -1.80 -25.96
CA CYS A 140 -20.46 -1.72 -27.15
C CYS A 140 -21.05 -2.61 -28.25
N ASP A 141 -21.30 -2.06 -29.43
CA ASP A 141 -21.67 -2.86 -30.61
C ASP A 141 -20.42 -3.60 -31.10
N GLY A 142 -20.37 -4.92 -30.91
CA GLY A 142 -19.20 -5.73 -31.25
C GLY A 142 -18.91 -5.82 -32.76
N GLU A 143 -19.90 -5.60 -33.63
CA GLU A 143 -19.69 -5.60 -35.09
C GLU A 143 -19.15 -4.26 -35.57
N ARG A 144 -19.68 -3.16 -35.03
CA ARG A 144 -19.30 -1.80 -35.44
C ARG A 144 -18.17 -1.20 -34.61
N GLN A 145 -17.88 -1.81 -33.47
CA GLN A 145 -16.92 -1.34 -32.46
C GLN A 145 -17.18 0.10 -32.01
N VAL A 146 -18.46 0.44 -31.78
CA VAL A 146 -18.89 1.76 -31.31
C VAL A 146 -19.85 1.66 -30.12
N CYS A 147 -19.79 2.65 -29.24
CA CYS A 147 -20.71 2.76 -28.13
C CYS A 147 -22.12 3.06 -28.64
N VAL A 148 -23.11 2.39 -28.04
CA VAL A 148 -24.52 2.53 -28.44
C VAL A 148 -25.39 2.82 -27.22
N ALA A 149 -26.49 3.53 -27.44
CA ALA A 149 -27.40 3.91 -26.39
C ALA A 149 -27.93 2.70 -25.59
N SER A 150 -28.05 2.87 -24.29
CA SER A 150 -28.64 1.90 -23.36
C SER A 150 -29.74 2.56 -22.53
N ARG A 151 -30.55 1.74 -21.86
CA ARG A 151 -31.54 2.22 -20.87
C ARG A 151 -30.92 2.48 -19.51
N GLU A 152 -29.68 2.04 -19.31
CA GLU A 152 -28.94 2.26 -18.07
C GLU A 152 -28.51 3.73 -17.93
N PRO A 153 -28.40 4.25 -16.70
CA PRO A 153 -27.87 5.59 -16.48
C PRO A 153 -26.41 5.65 -16.95
N PRO A 154 -26.02 6.73 -17.65
CA PRO A 154 -24.66 6.86 -18.16
C PRO A 154 -23.65 6.91 -17.00
N GLN A 155 -22.55 6.18 -17.16
CA GLN A 155 -21.46 6.11 -16.18
C GLN A 155 -20.25 6.93 -16.65
N GLU A 156 -19.45 7.42 -15.71
CA GLU A 156 -18.17 8.05 -16.00
C GLU A 156 -17.19 7.03 -16.60
N VAL A 157 -16.84 7.20 -17.88
CA VAL A 157 -15.82 6.40 -18.56
C VAL A 157 -14.69 7.31 -19.03
N PHE A 158 -13.46 6.83 -18.91
CA PHE A 158 -12.24 7.56 -19.25
C PHE A 158 -11.41 6.81 -20.28
N ASP A 159 -10.44 7.50 -20.90
CA ASP A 159 -9.50 6.88 -21.84
C ASP A 159 -8.51 5.92 -21.14
N TYR A 160 -9.00 4.71 -20.83
CA TYR A 160 -8.23 3.64 -20.22
C TYR A 160 -7.08 3.15 -21.11
N ARG A 161 -7.25 3.23 -22.44
CA ARG A 161 -6.21 2.85 -23.40
C ARG A 161 -5.08 3.88 -23.42
N GLY A 162 -5.41 5.16 -23.32
CA GLY A 162 -4.46 6.24 -23.09
C GLY A 162 -3.68 6.04 -21.78
N LEU A 163 -4.37 5.73 -20.68
CA LEU A 163 -3.73 5.44 -19.40
C LEU A 163 -2.76 4.26 -19.52
N ASN A 164 -3.22 3.15 -20.09
CA ASN A 164 -2.41 1.95 -20.26
C ASN A 164 -1.16 2.22 -21.11
N LYS A 165 -1.30 2.97 -22.21
CA LYS A 165 -0.15 3.38 -23.05
C LYS A 165 0.85 4.24 -22.28
N ALA A 166 0.38 5.18 -21.45
CA ALA A 166 1.26 6.01 -20.63
C ALA A 166 2.02 5.17 -19.59
N LEU A 167 1.36 4.24 -18.93
CA LEU A 167 1.99 3.33 -17.97
C LEU A 167 2.97 2.37 -18.66
N LEU A 168 2.62 1.87 -19.85
CA LEU A 168 3.51 1.04 -20.67
C LEU A 168 4.77 1.82 -21.11
N GLU A 169 4.64 3.08 -21.49
CA GLU A 169 5.80 3.94 -21.82
C GLU A 169 6.75 4.06 -20.62
N ILE A 170 6.20 4.37 -19.44
CA ILE A 170 6.98 4.48 -18.19
C ILE A 170 7.70 3.16 -17.89
N ALA A 171 6.95 2.05 -17.92
CA ALA A 171 7.47 0.73 -17.59
C ALA A 171 8.55 0.29 -18.59
N THR A 172 8.33 0.54 -19.88
CA THR A 172 9.29 0.21 -20.94
C THR A 172 10.57 1.01 -20.79
N ARG A 173 10.47 2.33 -20.62
CA ARG A 173 11.66 3.21 -20.52
C ARG A 173 12.51 2.90 -19.29
N ARG A 174 11.88 2.61 -18.15
CA ARG A 174 12.61 2.43 -16.88
C ARG A 174 13.09 1.00 -16.68
N TYR A 175 12.27 0.01 -16.96
CA TYR A 175 12.48 -1.35 -16.46
C TYR A 175 12.74 -2.39 -17.55
N ALA A 176 12.46 -2.12 -18.83
CA ALA A 176 12.59 -3.14 -19.87
C ALA A 176 14.00 -3.75 -19.92
N GLY A 177 14.07 -5.08 -19.89
CA GLY A 177 15.32 -5.84 -19.90
C GLY A 177 16.11 -5.83 -18.58
N LYS A 178 15.62 -5.16 -17.53
CA LYS A 178 16.25 -5.11 -16.20
C LYS A 178 15.51 -6.01 -15.22
N GLN A 179 16.17 -6.36 -14.11
CA GLN A 179 15.48 -6.95 -12.95
C GLN A 179 14.70 -5.83 -12.25
N ARG A 180 13.41 -6.06 -12.00
CA ARG A 180 12.52 -5.06 -11.42
C ARG A 180 12.20 -5.43 -9.98
N LYS A 181 12.52 -4.55 -9.04
CA LYS A 181 12.21 -4.77 -7.63
C LYS A 181 10.69 -4.73 -7.40
N THR A 182 10.20 -5.51 -6.45
CA THR A 182 8.77 -5.67 -6.15
C THR A 182 8.12 -4.34 -5.74
N ASP A 183 8.80 -3.55 -4.91
CA ASP A 183 8.35 -2.22 -4.46
C ASP A 183 8.14 -1.20 -5.60
N THR A 184 8.72 -1.41 -6.78
CA THR A 184 8.52 -0.54 -7.94
C THR A 184 7.24 -0.84 -8.72
N TYR A 185 6.49 -1.89 -8.38
CA TYR A 185 5.18 -2.21 -8.99
C TYR A 185 4.01 -1.44 -8.37
N GLN A 186 4.27 -0.65 -7.33
CA GLN A 186 3.26 0.11 -6.62
C GLN A 186 2.75 1.32 -7.41
N ILE A 187 1.43 1.51 -7.37
CA ILE A 187 0.74 2.70 -7.89
C ILE A 187 -0.45 3.00 -6.98
N ILE A 188 -0.75 4.28 -6.78
CA ILE A 188 -1.84 4.73 -5.91
C ILE A 188 -3.02 5.14 -6.80
N LEU A 189 -4.20 4.60 -6.50
CA LEU A 189 -5.47 5.01 -7.10
C LEU A 189 -6.21 5.92 -6.11
N GLN A 190 -6.46 7.15 -6.56
CA GLN A 190 -7.28 8.14 -5.87
C GLN A 190 -8.52 8.40 -6.71
N ALA A 191 -9.68 8.50 -6.09
CA ALA A 191 -10.91 8.82 -6.80
C ALA A 191 -11.84 9.65 -5.92
N ASP A 192 -12.59 10.55 -6.55
CA ASP A 192 -13.69 11.24 -5.89
C ASP A 192 -14.75 10.21 -5.45
N GLY A 193 -15.41 10.45 -4.31
CA GLY A 193 -16.44 9.54 -3.78
C GLY A 193 -17.69 9.37 -4.67
N SER A 194 -17.82 10.20 -5.72
CA SER A 194 -18.90 10.09 -6.72
C SER A 194 -18.59 9.14 -7.88
N ILE A 195 -17.33 8.68 -8.01
CA ILE A 195 -16.92 7.81 -9.12
C ILE A 195 -17.54 6.41 -8.97
N PRO A 196 -18.23 5.89 -10.00
CA PRO A 196 -18.79 4.54 -9.97
C PRO A 196 -17.72 3.47 -9.74
N TYR A 197 -18.10 2.41 -9.03
CA TYR A 197 -17.19 1.30 -8.76
C TYR A 197 -16.71 0.59 -10.04
N SER A 198 -17.56 0.50 -11.08
CA SER A 198 -17.20 -0.03 -12.40
C SER A 198 -16.05 0.74 -13.05
N THR A 199 -16.04 2.07 -12.91
CA THR A 199 -14.97 2.96 -13.38
C THR A 199 -13.67 2.68 -12.64
N LEU A 200 -13.72 2.44 -11.33
CA LEU A 200 -12.55 2.07 -10.52
C LEU A 200 -11.96 0.73 -11.00
N VAL A 201 -12.80 -0.29 -11.19
CA VAL A 201 -12.38 -1.61 -11.66
C VAL A 201 -11.73 -1.53 -13.05
N SER A 202 -12.33 -0.77 -13.97
CA SER A 202 -11.80 -0.57 -15.32
C SER A 202 -10.46 0.15 -15.31
N THR A 203 -10.30 1.14 -14.42
CA THR A 203 -9.02 1.83 -14.20
C THR A 203 -7.97 0.87 -13.66
N MET A 204 -8.29 0.06 -12.65
CA MET A 204 -7.38 -0.95 -12.09
C MET A 204 -6.96 -1.98 -13.14
N ALA A 205 -7.88 -2.43 -13.99
CA ALA A 205 -7.57 -3.35 -15.09
C ALA A 205 -6.56 -2.73 -16.07
N ALA A 206 -6.77 -1.46 -16.43
CA ALA A 206 -5.86 -0.71 -17.30
C ALA A 206 -4.48 -0.41 -16.67
N MET A 207 -4.38 -0.43 -15.34
CA MET A 207 -3.10 -0.22 -14.63
C MET A 207 -2.24 -1.49 -14.52
N ARG A 208 -2.88 -2.67 -14.55
CA ARG A 208 -2.24 -3.95 -14.22
C ARG A 208 -1.47 -4.58 -15.37
N CYS A 209 -2.12 -4.75 -16.52
CA CYS A 209 -1.55 -5.46 -17.68
C CYS A 209 -1.62 -4.57 -18.92
N VAL A 210 -0.76 -4.82 -19.89
CA VAL A 210 -0.90 -4.19 -21.22
C VAL A 210 -2.24 -4.57 -21.83
N LEU A 211 -3.01 -3.56 -22.22
CA LEU A 211 -4.25 -3.79 -22.95
C LEU A 211 -3.89 -4.25 -24.36
N PRO A 212 -4.61 -5.26 -24.88
CA PRO A 212 -4.32 -5.80 -26.18
C PRO A 212 -4.71 -4.79 -27.27
N GLU A 213 -4.38 -5.09 -28.51
CA GLU A 213 -4.82 -4.27 -29.63
C GLU A 213 -6.35 -4.18 -29.67
N PHE A 214 -6.86 -3.13 -30.29
CA PHE A 214 -8.29 -2.85 -30.31
C PHE A 214 -9.07 -4.01 -30.94
N GLY A 215 -10.04 -4.56 -30.20
CA GLY A 215 -10.85 -5.71 -30.65
C GLY A 215 -10.21 -7.09 -30.47
N THR A 216 -9.07 -7.18 -29.78
CA THR A 216 -8.43 -8.47 -29.47
C THR A 216 -8.62 -8.85 -28.01
N GLU A 217 -8.68 -10.16 -27.73
CA GLU A 217 -8.85 -10.65 -26.35
C GLU A 217 -7.66 -10.30 -25.47
N VAL A 218 -7.93 -10.02 -24.20
CA VAL A 218 -6.89 -9.69 -23.21
C VAL A 218 -6.10 -10.94 -22.88
N ALA A 219 -4.86 -11.00 -23.36
CA ALA A 219 -3.88 -11.96 -22.84
C ALA A 219 -3.55 -11.59 -21.38
N GLY A 220 -3.64 -12.56 -20.47
CA GLY A 220 -3.21 -12.35 -19.08
C GLY A 220 -1.73 -11.95 -19.02
N CYS A 221 -1.35 -11.13 -18.04
CA CYS A 221 0.04 -10.81 -17.77
C CYS A 221 0.57 -11.55 -16.54
N ALA A 222 1.88 -11.78 -16.51
CA ALA A 222 2.58 -12.39 -15.40
C ALA A 222 2.61 -11.42 -14.22
N LEU A 223 1.90 -11.77 -13.15
CA LEU A 223 1.94 -11.04 -11.88
C LEU A 223 3.11 -11.55 -11.03
N PRO A 224 3.90 -10.65 -10.40
CA PRO A 224 4.83 -11.02 -9.34
C PRO A 224 4.14 -11.83 -8.22
N THR A 225 4.89 -12.70 -7.57
CA THR A 225 4.45 -13.43 -6.38
C THR A 225 5.40 -13.17 -5.22
N ASP A 226 4.83 -13.04 -4.02
CA ASP A 226 5.59 -12.96 -2.77
C ASP A 226 5.82 -14.33 -2.13
N ASP A 227 5.38 -15.41 -2.78
CA ASP A 227 5.55 -16.77 -2.26
C ASP A 227 7.03 -17.19 -2.29
N GLU A 228 7.61 -17.30 -1.09
CA GLU A 228 9.02 -17.67 -0.89
C GLU A 228 9.35 -19.08 -1.40
N ASP A 229 8.39 -20.00 -1.48
CA ASP A 229 8.62 -21.33 -2.03
C ASP A 229 8.65 -21.30 -3.56
N LEU A 230 7.81 -20.48 -4.20
CA LEU A 230 7.86 -20.28 -5.64
C LEU A 230 9.15 -19.57 -6.08
N LYS A 231 9.68 -18.63 -5.30
CA LYS A 231 10.97 -17.96 -5.59
C LYS A 231 12.16 -18.92 -5.65
N LYS A 232 12.08 -20.07 -4.96
CA LYS A 232 13.13 -21.11 -4.99
C LYS A 232 13.13 -21.96 -6.26
N ALA A 233 12.12 -21.82 -7.13
CA ALA A 233 12.05 -22.56 -8.38
C ALA A 233 13.31 -22.34 -9.25
N THR A 234 13.68 -23.38 -10.02
CA THR A 234 14.86 -23.31 -10.89
C THR A 234 14.70 -22.24 -11.96
N GLU A 235 13.52 -22.10 -12.54
CA GLU A 235 13.18 -21.04 -13.49
C GLU A 235 12.40 -19.93 -12.78
N PRO A 236 12.70 -18.64 -13.06
CA PRO A 236 12.03 -17.52 -12.40
C PRO A 236 10.65 -17.22 -12.99
N ILE A 237 10.29 -17.88 -14.09
CA ILE A 237 8.99 -17.81 -14.76
C ILE A 237 8.52 -19.24 -14.95
N SER A 238 7.26 -19.50 -14.65
CA SER A 238 6.67 -20.81 -14.81
C SER A 238 6.40 -21.16 -16.29
N PRO A 239 6.21 -22.45 -16.62
CA PRO A 239 5.77 -22.85 -17.96
C PRO A 239 4.42 -22.25 -18.36
N ASP A 240 3.54 -21.96 -17.40
CA ASP A 240 2.26 -21.26 -17.60
C ASP A 240 2.37 -19.73 -17.57
N GLY A 241 3.58 -19.17 -17.51
CA GLY A 241 3.83 -17.73 -17.63
C GLY A 241 3.67 -16.94 -16.33
N LYS A 242 3.58 -17.58 -15.16
CA LYS A 242 3.59 -16.92 -13.85
C LYS A 242 5.01 -16.47 -13.48
N LEU A 243 5.12 -15.28 -12.91
CA LEU A 243 6.41 -14.72 -12.51
C LEU A 243 6.71 -15.09 -11.05
N TYR A 244 7.65 -16.02 -10.86
CA TYR A 244 8.04 -16.50 -9.54
C TYR A 244 9.05 -15.59 -8.84
N ASP A 245 9.99 -15.01 -9.59
CA ASP A 245 11.04 -14.16 -9.02
C ASP A 245 11.40 -13.00 -9.95
N THR A 246 10.98 -11.79 -9.57
CA THR A 246 11.25 -10.55 -10.32
C THR A 246 12.73 -10.11 -10.25
N GLY A 247 13.47 -10.59 -9.24
CA GLY A 247 14.89 -10.34 -9.05
C GLY A 247 15.77 -11.26 -9.91
N ARG A 248 15.20 -12.32 -10.51
CA ARG A 248 15.93 -13.24 -11.40
C ARG A 248 15.49 -13.17 -12.86
N ALA A 249 14.26 -12.73 -13.12
CA ALA A 249 13.75 -12.54 -14.48
C ALA A 249 14.05 -11.13 -15.01
N ALA A 250 14.45 -11.03 -16.28
CA ALA A 250 14.46 -9.76 -17.00
C ALA A 250 13.02 -9.32 -17.28
N TYR A 251 12.69 -8.08 -16.93
CA TYR A 251 11.36 -7.53 -17.07
C TYR A 251 10.99 -7.30 -18.54
N ASP A 252 9.85 -7.86 -18.95
CA ASP A 252 9.22 -7.63 -20.25
C ASP A 252 7.85 -6.98 -20.03
N PRO A 253 7.67 -5.67 -20.31
CA PRO A 253 6.42 -4.97 -20.05
C PRO A 253 5.24 -5.50 -20.87
N LYS A 254 5.48 -6.25 -21.96
CA LYS A 254 4.40 -6.84 -22.76
C LYS A 254 3.87 -8.15 -22.20
N LYS A 255 4.65 -8.82 -21.36
CA LYS A 255 4.32 -10.13 -20.77
C LYS A 255 4.08 -10.07 -19.27
N MET A 256 4.70 -9.10 -18.59
CA MET A 256 4.63 -8.92 -17.15
C MET A 256 3.74 -7.74 -16.78
N ALA A 257 3.32 -7.69 -15.52
CA ALA A 257 2.52 -6.61 -15.00
C ALA A 257 3.17 -5.22 -15.16
N LEU A 258 2.36 -4.20 -15.45
CA LEU A 258 2.76 -2.80 -15.44
C LEU A 258 2.84 -2.30 -13.99
N PHE A 259 1.71 -2.09 -13.32
CA PHE A 259 1.64 -1.69 -11.91
C PHE A 259 0.45 -2.40 -11.25
N HIS A 260 0.73 -3.49 -10.55
CA HIS A 260 -0.31 -4.39 -10.03
C HIS A 260 -0.64 -4.18 -8.55
N GLU A 261 0.32 -3.64 -7.79
CA GLU A 261 0.15 -3.27 -6.38
C GLU A 261 -0.56 -1.93 -6.30
N ILE A 262 -1.89 -1.99 -6.44
CA ILE A 262 -2.75 -0.81 -6.42
C ILE A 262 -3.15 -0.51 -4.98
N ALA A 263 -2.59 0.55 -4.42
CA ALA A 263 -3.00 1.09 -3.12
C ALA A 263 -4.14 2.11 -3.33
N PHE A 264 -5.13 2.10 -2.45
CA PHE A 264 -6.21 3.08 -2.48
C PHE A 264 -5.94 4.22 -1.51
N SER A 265 -6.22 5.44 -1.94
CA SER A 265 -6.25 6.63 -1.09
C SER A 265 -7.62 7.28 -1.22
N SER A 266 -8.21 7.70 -0.10
CA SER A 266 -9.32 8.65 -0.12
C SER A 266 -8.89 9.88 -0.91
N GLY A 267 -9.79 10.41 -1.75
CA GLY A 267 -9.49 11.41 -2.78
C GLY A 267 -9.05 12.78 -2.25
N PHE A 268 -9.17 13.80 -3.11
CA PHE A 268 -8.88 15.19 -2.74
C PHE A 268 -10.00 15.73 -1.83
N GLU A 269 -9.91 15.52 -0.52
CA GLU A 269 -10.70 16.30 0.45
C GLU A 269 -10.03 17.65 0.75
#